data_AF-A0A3S1UH60-F1
#
_entry.id   AF-A0A3S1UH60-F1
#
_cell.length_a   1.000
_cell.length_b   1.000
_cell.length_c   1.000
_cell.angle_alpha   90.00
_cell.angle_beta   90.00
_cell.angle_gamma   90.00
#
_symmetry.space_group_name_H-M   'P 1'
#
loop_
_entity.id
_entity.type
_entity.pdbx_description
1 polymer ?
#
loop_
_entity_poly.entity_id
_entity_poly.type
_entity_poly.pdbx_seq_one_letter_code
_entity_poly.pdbx_strand_id
1 'polypeptide(L)'
;MLEFNGQHFLDGRASNPNALGWMRGAPPPADKRISFESDDFLNFPQLRWSLSHMRELVPSVNVWRGRGGPALLERSDKTAEIDALTFADANGRMRRFDEALYDTYTDGIVVLHR
;
A
#
# COMPACT_ATOMS: atom_id res chain seq x y z
N MET A 1 1.20 -8.91 -13.52
CA MET A 1 -0.25 -9.17 -13.56
C MET A 1 -0.54 -10.44 -12.78
N LEU A 2 -1.43 -10.36 -11.80
CA LEU A 2 -1.81 -11.48 -10.94
C LEU A 2 -3.13 -12.07 -11.45
N GLU A 3 -3.30 -13.37 -11.36
CA GLU A 3 -4.54 -14.05 -11.71
C GLU A 3 -5.13 -14.72 -10.47
N PHE A 4 -6.38 -14.44 -10.19
CA PHE A 4 -7.14 -15.06 -9.10
C PHE A 4 -8.55 -15.37 -9.60
N ASN A 5 -8.97 -16.63 -9.50
CA ASN A 5 -10.29 -17.10 -9.96
C ASN A 5 -10.63 -16.70 -11.41
N GLY A 6 -9.63 -16.70 -12.31
CA GLY A 6 -9.80 -16.30 -13.72
C GLY A 6 -9.90 -14.79 -13.95
N GLN A 7 -9.75 -13.97 -12.91
CA GLN A 7 -9.68 -12.51 -13.02
C GLN A 7 -8.23 -12.04 -12.93
N HIS A 8 -7.87 -11.12 -13.82
CA HIS A 8 -6.55 -10.50 -13.82
C HIS A 8 -6.53 -9.18 -13.05
N PHE A 9 -5.50 -9.01 -12.24
CA PHE A 9 -5.23 -7.79 -11.48
C PHE A 9 -3.86 -7.22 -11.85
N LEU A 10 -3.76 -5.88 -11.87
CA LEU A 10 -2.46 -5.21 -11.89
C LEU A 10 -1.66 -5.65 -10.66
N ASP A 11 -0.36 -5.91 -10.78
CA ASP A 11 0.46 -6.14 -9.57
C ASP A 11 0.76 -4.81 -8.86
N GLY A 12 1.39 -4.86 -7.68
CA GLY A 12 1.72 -3.67 -6.90
C GLY A 12 2.52 -2.60 -7.65
N ARG A 13 3.33 -2.97 -8.65
CA ARG A 13 4.09 -2.01 -9.48
C ARG A 13 3.20 -1.39 -10.54
N ALA A 14 2.43 -2.21 -11.25
CA ALA A 14 1.52 -1.75 -12.31
C ALA A 14 0.32 -0.95 -11.75
N SER A 15 -0.07 -1.20 -10.50
CA SER A 15 -1.11 -0.45 -9.79
C SER A 15 -0.59 0.79 -9.05
N ASN A 16 0.67 1.18 -9.25
CA ASN A 16 1.26 2.30 -8.53
C ASN A 16 0.45 3.58 -8.81
N PRO A 17 -0.10 4.26 -7.78
CA PRO A 17 -0.99 5.39 -7.98
C PRO A 17 -0.32 6.58 -8.68
N ASN A 18 0.99 6.72 -8.48
CA ASN A 18 1.81 7.70 -9.18
C ASN A 18 1.93 7.38 -10.68
N ALA A 19 2.19 6.12 -11.03
CA ALA A 19 2.26 5.69 -12.41
C ALA A 19 0.90 5.82 -13.13
N LEU A 20 -0.19 5.53 -12.42
CA LEU A 20 -1.57 5.65 -12.93
C LEU A 20 -2.07 7.10 -13.02
N GLY A 21 -1.35 8.05 -12.39
CA GLY A 21 -1.65 9.48 -12.43
C GLY A 21 -2.85 9.90 -11.58
N TRP A 22 -3.22 9.11 -10.56
CA TRP A 22 -4.32 9.46 -9.67
C TRP A 22 -4.07 10.79 -8.95
N MET A 23 -5.09 11.64 -8.91
CA MET A 23 -5.11 12.90 -8.15
C MET A 23 -3.96 13.87 -8.47
N ARG A 24 -3.41 13.81 -9.69
CA ARG A 24 -2.38 14.74 -10.17
C ARG A 24 -2.99 15.93 -10.93
N GLY A 25 -2.46 17.12 -10.66
CA GLY A 25 -2.90 18.37 -11.29
C GLY A 25 -3.89 19.17 -10.44
N ALA A 26 -4.21 20.38 -10.88
CA ALA A 26 -5.12 21.29 -10.18
C ALA A 26 -6.07 21.99 -11.17
N PRO A 27 -7.30 21.47 -11.38
CA PRO A 27 -7.84 20.23 -10.80
C PRO A 27 -7.26 18.97 -11.48
N PRO A 28 -7.30 17.79 -10.83
CA PRO A 28 -7.00 16.54 -11.52
C PRO A 28 -7.99 16.27 -12.67
N PRO A 29 -7.56 15.59 -13.76
CA PRO A 29 -8.44 15.16 -14.84
C PRO A 29 -9.63 14.36 -14.33
N ALA A 30 -10.78 14.47 -15.01
CA ALA A 30 -12.04 13.89 -14.51
C ALA A 30 -11.97 12.36 -14.31
N ASP A 31 -11.29 11.66 -15.22
CA ASP A 31 -11.03 10.21 -15.18
C ASP A 31 -9.93 9.81 -14.17
N LYS A 32 -9.29 10.79 -13.53
CA LYS A 32 -8.21 10.63 -12.54
C LYS A 32 -8.57 11.20 -11.17
N ARG A 33 -9.82 11.61 -10.97
CA ARG A 33 -10.33 12.07 -9.68
C ARG A 33 -10.87 10.91 -8.87
N ILE A 34 -10.47 10.87 -7.61
CA ILE A 34 -11.00 9.98 -6.58
C ILE A 34 -11.77 10.88 -5.63
N SER A 35 -13.03 10.52 -5.33
CA SER A 35 -13.88 11.27 -4.40
C SER A 35 -14.53 10.32 -3.40
N PHE A 36 -14.87 10.83 -2.22
CA PHE A 36 -15.53 10.04 -1.20
C PHE A 36 -16.96 9.66 -1.61
N GLU A 37 -17.66 10.57 -2.29
CA GLU A 37 -19.06 10.39 -2.71
C GLU A 37 -19.26 9.30 -3.76
N SER A 38 -18.21 9.00 -4.53
CA SER A 38 -18.29 8.02 -5.61
C SER A 38 -18.27 6.56 -5.13
N ASP A 39 -18.05 6.29 -3.83
CA ASP A 39 -17.72 4.97 -3.23
C ASP A 39 -16.51 4.24 -3.87
N ASP A 40 -16.06 4.67 -5.05
CA ASP A 40 -14.92 4.16 -5.80
C ASP A 40 -13.58 4.36 -5.10
N PHE A 41 -13.51 5.20 -4.07
CA PHE A 41 -12.27 5.39 -3.32
C PHE A 41 -11.79 4.08 -2.65
N LEU A 42 -12.66 3.11 -2.38
CA LEU A 42 -12.27 1.78 -1.88
C LEU A 42 -12.11 0.72 -2.98
N ASN A 43 -12.42 1.07 -4.24
CA ASN A 43 -12.28 0.15 -5.37
C ASN A 43 -10.81 0.05 -5.79
N PHE A 44 -10.42 -1.13 -6.28
CA PHE A 44 -9.10 -1.30 -6.89
C PHE A 44 -9.12 -0.77 -8.33
N PRO A 45 -8.13 0.04 -8.78
CA PRO A 45 -6.88 0.39 -8.08
C PRO A 45 -6.92 1.70 -7.27
N GLN A 46 -8.02 2.44 -7.22
CA GLN A 46 -8.14 3.74 -6.53
C GLN A 46 -7.78 3.66 -5.04
N LEU A 47 -8.07 2.53 -4.38
CA LEU A 47 -7.71 2.27 -2.98
C LEU A 47 -6.21 2.38 -2.71
N ARG A 48 -5.38 2.16 -3.74
CA ARG A 48 -3.92 2.30 -3.69
C ARG A 48 -3.48 3.74 -3.44
N TRP A 49 -4.32 4.71 -3.80
CA TRP A 49 -4.11 6.13 -3.46
C TRP A 49 -4.91 6.52 -2.22
N SER A 50 -6.21 6.22 -2.17
CA SER A 50 -7.13 6.77 -1.18
C SER A 50 -6.74 6.45 0.27
N LEU A 51 -6.33 5.21 0.57
CA LEU A 51 -6.02 4.78 1.94
C LEU A 51 -4.77 5.48 2.50
N SER A 52 -3.86 5.93 1.64
CA SER A 52 -2.72 6.78 2.04
C SER A 52 -3.06 8.28 2.11
N HIS A 53 -4.20 8.71 1.56
CA HIS A 53 -4.60 10.12 1.41
C HIS A 53 -5.99 10.44 1.99
N MET A 54 -6.51 9.59 2.90
CA MET A 54 -7.88 9.73 3.41
C MET A 54 -8.23 11.12 3.96
N ARG A 55 -7.25 11.83 4.54
CA ARG A 55 -7.44 13.19 5.07
C ARG A 55 -7.81 14.23 4.00
N GLU A 56 -7.56 13.93 2.73
CA GLU A 56 -7.93 14.76 1.58
C GLU A 56 -9.34 14.46 1.07
N LEU A 57 -9.92 13.32 1.47
CA LEU A 57 -11.23 12.86 1.03
C LEU A 57 -12.33 13.08 2.07
N VAL A 58 -11.99 13.04 3.36
CA VAL A 58 -12.96 13.17 4.45
C VAL A 58 -12.47 14.11 5.54
N PRO A 59 -13.39 14.74 6.30
CA PRO A 59 -13.02 15.50 7.50
C PRO A 59 -12.14 14.66 8.43
N SER A 60 -10.98 15.20 8.77
CA SER A 60 -10.02 14.56 9.66
C SER A 60 -9.55 15.55 10.72
N VAL A 61 -9.06 15.02 11.83
CA VAL A 61 -8.48 15.81 12.92
C VAL A 61 -7.08 15.31 13.22
N ASN A 62 -6.20 16.21 13.63
CA ASN A 62 -4.86 15.83 14.06
C ASN A 62 -4.94 15.17 15.44
N VAL A 63 -4.37 13.97 15.55
CA VAL A 63 -4.18 13.29 16.84
C VAL A 63 -2.81 13.67 17.39
N TRP A 64 -2.79 14.35 18.53
CA TRP A 64 -1.55 14.80 19.15
C TRP A 64 -0.79 13.65 19.80
N ARG A 65 0.50 13.52 19.48
CA ARG A 65 1.41 12.47 19.99
C ARG A 65 1.97 12.71 21.41
N GLY A 66 1.47 13.72 22.14
CA GLY A 66 2.00 14.10 23.46
C GLY A 66 3.24 15.00 23.44
N ARG A 67 3.74 15.38 24.62
CA ARG A 67 4.91 16.28 24.79
C ARG A 67 6.27 15.60 24.62
N GLY A 68 6.37 14.30 24.94
CA GLY A 68 7.63 13.55 24.87
C GLY A 68 8.16 13.37 23.45
N GLY A 69 9.44 13.06 23.26
CA GLY A 69 9.98 12.68 21.96
C GLY A 69 9.52 11.26 21.54
N PRO A 70 9.74 10.85 20.28
CA PRO A 70 9.55 9.46 19.89
C PRO A 70 10.51 8.55 20.66
N ALA A 71 10.05 7.35 21.03
CA ALA A 71 10.95 6.30 21.49
C ALA A 71 11.64 5.67 20.27
N LEU A 72 12.96 5.59 20.30
CA LEU A 72 13.73 4.91 19.26
C LEU A 72 13.57 3.40 19.41
N LEU A 73 13.32 2.72 18.30
CA LEU A 73 13.42 1.26 18.22
C LEU A 73 14.86 0.92 17.84
N GLU A 74 15.52 0.09 18.66
CA GLU A 74 16.83 -0.44 18.30
C GLU A 74 16.71 -1.25 17.01
N ARG A 75 17.59 -0.95 16.05
CA ARG A 75 17.56 -1.56 14.72
C ARG A 75 18.69 -2.57 14.61
N SER A 76 18.34 -3.82 14.35
CA SER A 76 19.24 -4.80 13.74
C SER A 76 18.94 -4.83 12.24
N ASP A 77 19.89 -4.40 11.41
CA ASP A 77 19.65 -4.31 9.98
C ASP A 77 19.72 -5.69 9.31
N LYS A 78 18.55 -6.32 9.20
CA LYS A 78 18.35 -7.64 8.57
C LYS A 78 17.56 -7.57 7.27
N THR A 79 17.43 -6.39 6.66
CA THR A 79 16.57 -6.18 5.48
C THR A 79 16.88 -7.17 4.36
N ALA A 80 18.15 -7.36 3.99
CA ALA A 80 18.52 -8.30 2.93
C ALA A 80 18.20 -9.77 3.26
N GLU A 81 18.38 -10.18 4.53
CA GLU A 81 18.04 -11.54 5.00
C GLU A 81 16.52 -11.75 4.97
N ILE A 82 15.75 -10.75 5.43
CA ILE A 82 14.29 -10.78 5.47
C ILE A 82 13.70 -10.79 4.06
N ASP A 83 14.19 -9.93 3.16
CA ASP A 83 13.75 -9.87 1.75
C ASP A 83 14.05 -11.18 0.99
N ALA A 84 15.06 -11.93 1.43
CA ALA A 84 15.43 -13.21 0.84
C ALA A 84 14.62 -14.40 1.40
N LEU A 85 13.84 -14.23 2.49
CA LEU A 85 13.04 -15.31 3.06
C LEU A 85 12.08 -15.88 2.02
N THR A 86 11.99 -17.21 1.97
CA THR A 86 11.07 -17.93 1.08
C THR A 86 9.99 -18.64 1.90
N PHE A 87 8.76 -18.60 1.42
CA PHE A 87 7.64 -19.30 2.04
C PHE A 87 6.65 -19.80 0.99
N ALA A 88 5.85 -20.81 1.34
CA ALA A 88 4.69 -21.21 0.56
C ALA A 88 3.50 -20.34 0.97
N ASP A 89 2.86 -19.68 0.00
CA ASP A 89 1.66 -18.90 0.26
C ASP A 89 0.41 -19.79 0.51
N ALA A 90 -0.74 -19.15 0.74
CA ALA A 90 -1.99 -19.86 0.99
C ALA A 90 -2.45 -20.77 -0.16
N ASN A 91 -1.92 -20.59 -1.37
CA ASN A 91 -2.20 -21.42 -2.55
C ASN A 91 -1.08 -22.44 -2.83
N GLY A 92 -0.12 -22.59 -1.90
CA GLY A 92 1.03 -23.48 -2.05
C GLY A 92 2.10 -22.99 -3.01
N ARG A 93 2.01 -21.73 -3.49
CA ARG A 93 3.03 -21.16 -4.38
C ARG A 93 4.21 -20.66 -3.54
N MET A 94 5.41 -21.12 -3.87
CA MET A 94 6.65 -20.60 -3.29
C MET A 94 6.91 -19.18 -3.76
N ARG A 95 7.19 -18.25 -2.83
CA ARG A 95 7.56 -16.86 -3.11
C ARG A 95 8.65 -16.37 -2.18
N ARG A 96 9.38 -15.33 -2.60
CA ARG A 96 10.21 -14.52 -1.69
C ARG A 96 9.35 -13.49 -0.95
N PHE A 97 9.81 -13.08 0.23
CA PHE A 97 9.13 -12.11 1.07
C PHE A 97 8.93 -10.77 0.37
N ASP A 98 9.98 -10.22 -0.23
CA ASP A 98 9.91 -8.95 -0.97
C ASP A 98 8.92 -9.00 -2.14
N GLU A 99 8.91 -10.08 -2.91
CA GLU A 99 7.95 -10.31 -4.00
C GLU A 99 6.51 -10.33 -3.48
N ALA A 100 6.27 -11.02 -2.37
CA ALA A 100 4.96 -11.10 -1.76
C ALA A 100 4.43 -9.74 -1.31
N LEU A 101 5.29 -8.81 -0.85
CA LEU A 101 4.87 -7.46 -0.50
C LEU A 101 4.27 -6.73 -1.71
N TYR A 102 4.88 -6.86 -2.89
CA TYR A 102 4.33 -6.26 -4.12
C TYR A 102 3.06 -6.97 -4.59
N ASP A 103 3.02 -8.30 -4.51
CA ASP A 103 1.88 -9.09 -4.96
C ASP A 103 0.65 -8.93 -4.06
N THR A 104 0.85 -8.48 -2.83
CA THR A 104 -0.22 -8.19 -1.85
C THR A 104 -0.51 -6.71 -1.69
N TYR A 105 0.06 -5.86 -2.56
CA TYR A 105 -0.16 -4.40 -2.53
C TYR A 105 0.23 -3.75 -1.19
N THR A 106 1.26 -4.26 -0.51
CA THR A 106 1.67 -3.76 0.80
C THR A 106 2.20 -2.32 0.69
N ASP A 107 1.69 -1.41 1.55
CA ASP A 107 2.14 -0.01 1.66
C ASP A 107 3.25 0.19 2.68
N GLY A 108 3.22 -0.59 3.77
CA GLY A 108 4.19 -0.48 4.84
C GLY A 108 4.20 -1.74 5.71
N ILE A 109 5.40 -2.18 6.08
CA ILE A 109 5.62 -3.33 6.94
C ILE A 109 6.75 -3.05 7.91
N VAL A 110 6.60 -3.53 9.15
CA VAL A 110 7.64 -3.48 10.19
C VAL A 110 7.71 -4.85 10.84
N VAL A 111 8.91 -5.40 10.98
CA VAL A 111 9.18 -6.65 11.71
C VAL A 111 9.86 -6.30 13.03
N LEU A 112 9.22 -6.65 14.14
CA LEU A 112 9.77 -6.53 15.49
C LEU A 112 9.99 -7.93 16.06
N HIS A 113 11.24 -8.23 16.45
CA HIS A 113 11.62 -9.53 16.98
C HIS A 113 12.48 -9.36 18.24
N ARG A 114 12.39 -10.31 19.16
CA ARG A 114 13.14 -10.33 20.43
C ARG A 114 14.28 -11.34 20.39
#